data_AF-A0A820P4F1-F1
#
_entry.id   AF-A0A820P4F1-F1
#
_cell.length_a   1.000
_cell.length_b   1.000
_cell.length_c   1.000
_cell.angle_alpha   90.00
_cell.angle_beta   90.00
_cell.angle_gamma   90.00
#
_symmetry.space_group_name_H-M   'P 1'
#
loop_
_entity.id
_entity.type
_entity.pdbx_description
1 polymer ?
#
loop_
_entity_poly.entity_id
_entity_poly.type
_entity_poly.pdbx_seq_one_letter_code
_entity_poly.pdbx_strand_id
1 'polypeptide(L)'
;LHNVAAACAILIVLLLCACTLIGVTVGILNGVVLATMTIGIIYLVISMFSICLLAIMYTILKSERKQSHCFALEILTDELCTARSAQLSYSFVLGCSLIILCFITSVLWLSLQEKQRKFAQH
;
A
#
# COMPACT_ATOMS: atom_id res chain seq x y z
N LEU A 1 -4.16 18.59 0.26
CA LEU A 1 -3.71 17.23 0.64
C LEU A 1 -4.53 16.10 0.01
N HIS A 2 -5.87 16.22 -0.09
CA HIS A 2 -6.73 15.16 -0.66
C HIS A 2 -6.33 14.68 -2.07
N ASN A 3 -6.08 15.60 -3.02
CA ASN A 3 -5.69 15.21 -4.39
C ASN A 3 -4.35 14.47 -4.45
N VAL A 4 -3.40 14.83 -3.56
CA VAL A 4 -2.08 14.19 -3.46
C VAL A 4 -2.21 12.77 -2.91
N ALA A 5 -3.07 12.59 -1.91
CA ALA A 5 -3.34 11.28 -1.32
C ALA A 5 -4.03 10.35 -2.34
N ALA A 6 -5.01 10.85 -3.10
CA ALA A 6 -5.66 10.09 -4.16
C ALA A 6 -4.69 9.70 -5.29
N ALA A 7 -3.83 10.61 -5.73
CA ALA A 7 -2.81 10.33 -6.74
C ALA A 7 -1.81 9.26 -6.28
N CYS A 8 -1.34 9.34 -5.02
CA CYS A 8 -0.47 8.32 -4.43
C CYS A 8 -1.14 6.94 -4.37
N ALA A 9 -2.43 6.88 -4.02
CA ALA A 9 -3.17 5.62 -4.00
C ALA A 9 -3.26 4.98 -5.39
N ILE A 10 -3.58 5.76 -6.41
CA ILE A 10 -3.65 5.28 -7.82
C ILE A 10 -2.27 4.78 -8.26
N LEU A 11 -1.21 5.51 -7.95
CA LEU A 11 0.16 5.12 -8.28
C LEU A 11 0.55 3.79 -7.62
N ILE A 12 0.20 3.60 -6.34
CA ILE A 12 0.44 2.35 -5.61
C ILE A 12 -0.26 1.17 -6.30
N VAL A 13 -1.53 1.34 -6.69
CA VAL A 13 -2.29 0.28 -7.37
C VAL A 13 -1.67 -0.07 -8.73
N LEU A 14 -1.30 0.94 -9.52
CA LEU A 14 -0.66 0.73 -10.82
C LEU A 14 0.70 0.02 -10.68
N LEU A 15 1.51 0.43 -9.70
CA LEU A 15 2.80 -0.20 -9.42
C LEU A 15 2.62 -1.65 -8.95
N LEU A 16 1.64 -1.95 -8.10
CA LEU A 16 1.32 -3.31 -7.66
C LEU A 16 0.95 -4.20 -8.85
N CYS A 17 0.04 -3.74 -9.71
CA CYS A 17 -0.37 -4.47 -10.91
C CYS A 17 0.80 -4.70 -11.87
N ALA A 18 1.65 -3.69 -12.10
CA ALA A 18 2.82 -3.84 -12.94
C ALA A 18 3.82 -4.85 -12.35
N CYS A 19 4.05 -4.79 -11.03
CA CYS A 19 4.98 -5.70 -10.35
C CYS A 19 4.50 -7.15 -10.33
N THR A 20 3.20 -7.39 -10.13
CA THR A 20 2.64 -8.75 -10.21
C THR A 20 2.74 -9.31 -11.62
N LEU A 21 2.38 -8.53 -12.65
CA LEU A 21 2.48 -8.95 -14.04
C LEU A 21 3.93 -9.27 -14.43
N ILE A 22 4.85 -8.34 -14.20
CA ILE A 22 6.27 -8.49 -14.57
C ILE A 22 6.92 -9.59 -13.71
N GLY A 23 6.58 -9.71 -12.43
CA GLY A 23 7.16 -10.73 -11.57
C GLY A 23 6.75 -12.14 -11.93
N VAL A 24 5.48 -12.35 -12.24
CA VAL A 24 5.02 -13.67 -12.69
C VAL A 24 5.57 -13.99 -14.07
N THR A 25 5.50 -13.05 -15.02
CA THR A 25 5.90 -13.30 -16.42
C THR A 25 7.40 -13.33 -16.66
N VAL A 26 8.17 -12.41 -16.07
CA VAL A 26 9.62 -12.32 -16.32
C VAL A 26 10.41 -13.01 -15.20
N GLY A 27 9.96 -12.87 -13.96
CA GLY A 27 10.64 -13.44 -12.81
C GLY A 27 10.50 -14.96 -12.72
N ILE A 28 9.27 -15.47 -12.76
CA ILE A 28 8.99 -16.91 -12.59
C ILE A 28 9.12 -17.66 -13.91
N LEU A 29 8.44 -17.20 -14.97
CA LEU A 29 8.37 -17.95 -16.24
C LEU A 29 9.69 -17.94 -17.02
N ASN A 30 10.45 -16.84 -16.99
CA ASN A 30 11.74 -16.74 -17.69
C ASN A 30 12.96 -16.97 -16.78
N GLY A 31 12.76 -17.21 -15.48
CA GLY A 31 13.85 -17.50 -14.54
C GLY A 31 14.87 -16.37 -14.36
N VAL A 32 14.52 -15.13 -14.70
CA VAL A 32 15.46 -14.01 -14.67
C VAL A 32 15.64 -13.51 -13.23
N VAL A 33 16.72 -13.95 -12.58
CA VAL A 33 17.03 -13.61 -11.17
C VAL A 33 17.08 -12.09 -10.96
N LEU A 34 17.65 -11.33 -11.90
CA LEU A 34 17.74 -9.87 -11.80
C LEU A 34 16.36 -9.19 -11.79
N ALA A 35 15.40 -9.72 -12.54
CA ALA A 35 14.03 -9.21 -12.57
C ALA A 35 13.37 -9.43 -11.19
N THR A 36 13.52 -10.63 -10.63
CA THR A 36 12.97 -10.95 -9.29
C THR A 36 13.54 -10.04 -8.18
N MET A 37 14.83 -9.69 -8.25
CA MET A 37 15.47 -8.73 -7.34
C MET A 37 14.86 -7.34 -7.41
N THR A 38 14.69 -6.86 -8.63
CA THR A 38 14.11 -5.54 -8.88
C THR A 38 12.68 -5.47 -8.34
N ILE A 39 11.88 -6.51 -8.54
CA ILE A 39 10.50 -6.58 -8.06
C ILE A 39 10.42 -6.60 -6.54
N GLY A 40 11.26 -7.39 -5.87
CA GLY A 40 11.32 -7.41 -4.40
C GLY A 40 11.61 -6.03 -3.80
N ILE A 41 12.53 -5.28 -4.43
CA ILE A 41 12.85 -3.90 -4.04
C ILE A 41 11.67 -2.97 -4.31
N ILE A 42 10.99 -3.08 -5.46
CA ILE A 42 9.83 -2.24 -5.77
C ILE A 42 8.70 -2.48 -4.75
N TYR A 43 8.47 -3.72 -4.29
CA TYR A 43 7.51 -3.99 -3.21
C TYR A 43 7.86 -3.28 -1.89
N LEU A 44 9.16 -3.14 -1.54
CA LEU A 44 9.58 -2.34 -0.38
C LEU A 44 9.29 -0.86 -0.58
N VAL A 45 9.57 -0.35 -1.78
CA VAL A 45 9.28 1.04 -2.14
C VAL A 45 7.78 1.31 -2.04
N ILE A 46 6.94 0.42 -2.58
CA ILE A 46 5.48 0.50 -2.46
C ILE A 46 5.06 0.52 -0.99
N SER A 47 5.62 -0.36 -0.16
CA SER A 47 5.34 -0.39 1.28
C SER A 47 5.67 0.95 1.96
N MET A 48 6.80 1.58 1.62
CA MET A 48 7.16 2.90 2.14
C MET A 48 6.17 3.99 1.69
N PHE A 49 5.79 3.98 0.42
CA PHE A 49 4.77 4.89 -0.11
C PHE A 49 3.41 4.70 0.56
N SER A 50 3.01 3.46 0.84
CA SER A 50 1.77 3.16 1.58
C SER A 50 1.80 3.70 3.02
N ILE A 51 2.94 3.62 3.72
CA ILE A 51 3.11 4.22 5.05
C ILE A 51 2.97 5.76 4.97
N CYS A 52 3.63 6.38 3.99
CA CYS A 52 3.52 7.83 3.76
C CYS A 52 2.07 8.25 3.47
N LEU A 53 1.37 7.49 2.61
CA LEU A 53 -0.04 7.74 2.31
C LEU A 53 -0.91 7.62 3.57
N LEU A 54 -0.67 6.61 4.41
CA LEU A 54 -1.40 6.42 5.66
C LEU A 54 -1.15 7.57 6.64
N ALA A 55 0.09 8.08 6.71
CA ALA A 55 0.44 9.25 7.52
C ALA A 55 -0.23 10.53 7.00
N ILE A 56 -0.29 10.73 5.68
CA ILE A 56 -1.01 11.84 5.06
C ILE A 56 -2.50 11.75 5.38
N MET A 57 -3.12 10.57 5.24
CA MET A 57 -4.53 10.39 5.60
C MET A 57 -4.79 10.62 7.09
N TYR A 58 -3.88 10.18 7.97
CA TYR A 58 -3.97 10.42 9.41
C TYR A 58 -3.86 11.91 9.75
N THR A 59 -2.97 12.65 9.09
CA THR A 59 -2.81 14.11 9.33
C THR A 59 -4.00 14.91 8.79
N ILE A 60 -4.54 14.56 7.62
CA ILE A 60 -5.80 15.13 7.11
C ILE A 60 -6.90 14.90 8.13
N LEU A 61 -7.05 13.66 8.61
CA LEU A 61 -8.06 13.31 9.59
C LEU A 61 -7.89 14.10 10.90
N LYS A 62 -6.67 14.22 11.40
CA LYS A 62 -6.36 14.98 12.63
C LYS A 62 -6.65 16.47 12.44
N SER A 63 -6.41 17.01 11.24
CA SER A 63 -6.77 18.39 10.89
C SER A 63 -8.29 18.56 10.85
N GLU A 64 -9.01 17.66 10.18
CA GLU A 64 -10.47 17.68 10.14
C GLU A 64 -11.06 17.54 11.54
N ARG A 65 -10.54 16.64 12.39
CA ARG A 65 -11.00 16.48 13.78
C ARG A 65 -10.71 17.68 14.67
N LYS A 66 -9.62 18.40 14.43
CA LYS A 66 -9.30 19.65 15.15
C LYS A 66 -10.16 20.82 14.67
N GLN A 67 -10.52 20.83 13.39
CA GLN A 67 -11.40 21.82 12.79
C GLN A 67 -12.88 21.49 13.05
N SER A 68 -13.18 20.24 13.39
CA SER A 68 -14.47 19.73 13.86
C SER A 68 -14.41 19.28 15.33
N HIS A 69 -14.22 20.23 16.25
CA HIS A 69 -15.25 20.24 17.30
C HIS A 69 -16.58 20.33 16.56
N CYS A 70 -17.55 19.49 16.87
CA CYS A 70 -18.89 19.46 16.28
C CYS A 70 -19.55 20.86 16.25
N PHE A 71 -19.14 21.72 15.32
CA PHE A 71 -19.48 23.15 15.29
C PHE A 71 -20.15 23.58 13.99
N ALA A 72 -20.41 22.64 13.09
CA ALA A 72 -21.18 22.93 11.89
C ALA A 72 -21.80 21.64 11.33
N LEU A 73 -22.84 21.13 11.98
CA LEU A 73 -24.07 20.70 11.31
C LEU A 73 -25.05 20.11 12.33
N GLU A 74 -25.95 20.96 12.80
CA GLU A 74 -27.25 20.58 13.39
C GLU A 74 -28.19 19.93 12.34
N ILE A 75 -27.66 19.63 11.14
CA ILE A 75 -28.39 19.19 9.94
C ILE A 75 -27.85 17.87 9.33
N LEU A 76 -26.71 17.35 9.79
CA LEU A 76 -26.25 16.01 9.37
C LEU A 76 -26.65 15.01 10.45
N THR A 77 -27.61 14.14 10.11
CA THR A 77 -28.06 13.02 10.93
C THR A 77 -26.88 12.22 11.47
N ASP A 78 -26.91 11.86 12.76
CA ASP A 78 -25.86 11.09 13.46
C ASP A 78 -25.40 9.82 12.73
N GLU A 79 -26.27 9.25 11.88
CA GLU A 79 -25.96 8.10 11.04
C GLU A 79 -24.84 8.37 10.02
N LEU A 80 -24.79 9.56 9.41
CA LEU A 80 -23.72 9.89 8.45
C LEU A 80 -22.36 10.04 9.15
N CYS A 81 -22.35 10.55 10.38
CA CYS A 81 -21.14 10.70 11.18
C CYS A 81 -20.61 9.32 11.62
N THR A 82 -21.52 8.43 12.02
CA THR A 82 -21.22 7.05 12.40
C THR A 82 -20.71 6.25 11.19
N ALA A 83 -21.37 6.34 10.03
CA ALA A 83 -20.96 5.67 8.80
C ALA A 83 -19.58 6.13 8.32
N ARG A 84 -19.26 7.43 8.38
CA ARG A 84 -17.95 7.97 8.00
C ARG A 84 -16.85 7.49 8.95
N SER A 85 -17.12 7.43 10.25
CA SER A 85 -16.17 6.90 11.23
C SER A 85 -15.87 5.40 11.03
N ALA A 86 -16.91 4.62 10.69
CA ALA A 86 -16.78 3.19 10.40
C ALA A 86 -16.00 2.93 9.09
N GLN A 87 -16.33 3.64 8.01
CA GLN A 87 -15.61 3.54 6.72
C GLN A 87 -14.13 3.90 6.86
N LEU A 88 -13.83 4.90 7.69
CA LEU A 88 -12.46 5.34 7.92
C LEU A 88 -11.67 4.31 8.74
N SER A 89 -12.28 3.73 9.78
CA SER A 89 -11.67 2.65 10.56
C SER A 89 -11.37 1.44 9.67
N TYR A 90 -12.28 1.09 8.76
CA TYR A 90 -12.09 -0.03 7.84
C TYR A 90 -10.95 0.25 6.83
N SER A 91 -10.92 1.46 6.27
CA SER A 91 -9.87 1.87 5.31
C SER A 91 -8.48 1.90 5.96
N PHE A 92 -8.38 2.29 7.22
CA PHE A 92 -7.12 2.28 7.97
C PHE A 92 -6.62 0.86 8.21
N VAL A 93 -7.49 -0.05 8.63
CA VAL A 93 -7.16 -1.48 8.84
C VAL A 93 -6.72 -2.13 7.52
N LEU A 94 -7.43 -1.87 6.42
CA LEU A 94 -7.06 -2.34 5.10
C LEU A 94 -5.68 -1.81 4.66
N GLY A 95 -5.40 -0.53 4.88
CA GLY A 95 -4.09 0.08 4.59
C GLY A 95 -2.95 -0.59 5.36
N CYS A 96 -3.13 -0.86 6.66
CA CYS A 96 -2.15 -1.59 7.47
C CYS A 96 -1.94 -3.03 6.96
N SER A 97 -3.03 -3.73 6.62
CA SER A 97 -2.93 -5.09 6.08
C SER A 97 -2.16 -5.13 4.76
N LEU A 98 -2.34 -4.13 3.89
CA LEU A 98 -1.62 -4.01 2.62
C LEU A 98 -0.11 -3.80 2.84
N ILE A 99 0.28 -2.97 3.82
CA ILE A 99 1.69 -2.73 4.17
C ILE A 99 2.33 -4.05 4.63
N ILE A 100 1.68 -4.77 5.54
CA ILE A 100 2.18 -6.06 6.04
C ILE A 100 2.30 -7.07 4.90
N LEU A 101 1.28 -7.15 4.03
CA LEU A 101 1.27 -8.07 2.90
C LEU A 101 2.41 -7.75 1.91
N CYS A 102 2.64 -6.47 1.58
CA CYS A 102 3.72 -6.05 0.70
C CYS A 102 5.10 -6.39 1.30
N PHE A 103 5.26 -6.21 2.61
CA PHE A 103 6.50 -6.55 3.31
C PHE A 103 6.79 -8.06 3.26
N ILE A 104 5.80 -8.89 3.61
CA ILE A 104 5.92 -10.36 3.53
C ILE A 104 6.24 -10.78 2.08
N THR A 105 5.53 -10.20 1.11
CA THR A 105 5.72 -10.52 -0.31
C THR A 105 7.14 -10.16 -0.77
N SER A 106 7.69 -9.02 -0.34
CA SER A 106 9.07 -8.64 -0.63
C SER A 106 10.08 -9.65 -0.06
N VAL A 107 9.91 -10.06 1.19
CA VAL A 107 10.79 -11.06 1.84
C VAL A 107 10.73 -12.39 1.09
N LEU A 108 9.55 -12.82 0.65
CA LEU A 108 9.38 -14.02 -0.16
C LEU A 108 10.12 -13.91 -1.50
N TRP A 109 10.01 -12.78 -2.21
CA TRP A 109 10.72 -12.54 -3.46
C TRP A 109 12.25 -12.55 -3.29
N LEU A 110 12.76 -11.95 -2.21
CA LEU A 110 14.19 -11.95 -1.89
C LEU A 110 14.69 -13.36 -1.53
N SER A 111 13.89 -14.13 -0.78
CA SER A 111 14.21 -15.52 -0.44
C SER A 111 14.21 -16.43 -1.67
N LEU A 112 13.29 -16.20 -2.62
CA LEU A 112 13.24 -16.93 -3.89
C LEU A 112 14.50 -16.68 -4.73
N GLN A 113 15.01 -15.45 -4.76
CA GLN A 113 16.27 -15.15 -5.45
C GLN A 113 17.44 -15.94 -4.91
N GLU A 114 17.57 -16.03 -3.59
CA GLU A 114 18.68 -16.76 -2.98
C GLU A 114 18.66 -18.23 -3.38
N LYS A 115 17.47 -18.84 -3.48
CA LYS A 115 17.31 -20.19 -4.01
C LYS A 115 17.67 -20.29 -5.49
N GLN A 116 17.14 -19.39 -6.34
CA GLN A 116 17.41 -19.40 -7.78
C GLN A 116 18.91 -19.20 -8.08
N ARG A 117 19.57 -18.32 -7.33
CA ARG A 117 21.02 -18.09 -7.44
C ARG A 117 21.83 -19.32 -7.07
N LYS A 118 21.45 -20.07 -6.03
CA LYS A 118 22.12 -21.33 -5.64
C LYS A 118 21.98 -22.40 -6.72
N PHE A 119 20.83 -22.52 -7.36
CA PHE A 119 20.64 -23.48 -8.47
C PHE A 119 21.45 -23.13 -9.72
N ALA A 120 21.67 -21.85 -10.02
CA ALA A 120 22.45 -21.45 -11.19
C ALA A 120 23.97 -21.65 -11.05
N GLN A 121 24.47 -21.98 -9.86
CA GLN A 121 25.90 -22.21 -9.59
C GLN A 121 26.30 -23.70 -9.58
N HIS A 122 25.33 -24.61 -9.67
CA HIS A 122 25.54 -26.06 -9.82
C HIS A 122 25.18 -26.51 -11.23
#